data_AF-A0A0L8IUA6-F1
#
_entry.id   AF-A0A0L8IUA6-F1
#
_cell.length_a   1.000
_cell.length_b   1.000
_cell.length_c   1.000
_cell.angle_alpha   90.00
_cell.angle_beta   90.00
_cell.angle_gamma   90.00
#
_symmetry.space_group_name_H-M   'P 1'
#
loop_
_entity.id
_entity.type
_entity.pdbx_description
1 polymer ?
#
loop_
_entity_poly.entity_id
_entity_poly.type
_entity_poly.pdbx_seq_one_letter_code
_entity_poly.pdbx_strand_id
1 'polypeptide(L)'
;MPRSSEDVLSEEAIQELEAQIPAKASLATRMAYEKAKSSGQTVLLSKGGFIVAECADGTEEVVCASTPRRKVATGSFRIGPRSATSART
;
A
#
# COMPACT_ATOMS: atom_id res chain seq x y z
N MET A 1 -19.96 -29.14 -10.58
CA MET A 1 -18.93 -29.16 -9.52
C MET A 1 -19.58 -28.71 -8.23
N PRO A 2 -19.78 -29.58 -7.23
CA PRO A 2 -20.22 -29.11 -5.92
C PRO A 2 -19.08 -28.25 -5.33
N ARG A 3 -19.40 -27.04 -4.84
CA ARG A 3 -18.46 -26.32 -3.96
C ARG A 3 -18.30 -27.20 -2.72
N SER A 4 -17.10 -27.67 -2.45
CA SER A 4 -16.79 -28.30 -1.16
C SER A 4 -17.09 -27.29 -0.07
N SER A 5 -18.12 -27.57 0.72
CA SER A 5 -18.22 -27.04 2.07
C SER A 5 -17.01 -27.54 2.85
N GLU A 6 -16.33 -26.65 3.55
CA GLU A 6 -15.17 -26.90 4.44
C GLU A 6 -13.77 -26.75 3.82
N ASP A 7 -13.45 -25.54 3.36
CA ASP A 7 -12.11 -24.95 3.60
C ASP A 7 -12.31 -23.59 4.28
N VAL A 8 -13.10 -23.59 5.36
CA VAL A 8 -13.23 -22.41 6.22
C VAL A 8 -11.99 -22.42 7.12
N LEU A 9 -11.00 -21.61 6.75
CA LEU A 9 -9.80 -21.41 7.56
C LEU A 9 -10.18 -20.88 8.94
N SER A 10 -9.36 -21.20 9.96
CA SER A 10 -9.51 -20.55 11.26
C SER A 10 -9.24 -19.05 11.14
N GLU A 11 -9.86 -18.26 12.01
CA GLU A 11 -9.65 -16.80 12.06
C GLU A 11 -8.16 -16.45 12.25
N GLU A 12 -7.44 -17.24 13.06
CA GLU A 12 -6.00 -17.09 13.26
C GLU A 12 -5.21 -17.30 11.96
N ALA A 13 -5.57 -18.31 11.18
CA ALA A 13 -4.94 -18.58 9.88
C ALA A 13 -5.26 -17.47 8.86
N ILE A 14 -6.47 -16.91 8.88
CA ILE A 14 -6.85 -15.77 8.04
C ILE A 14 -5.99 -14.56 8.40
N GLN A 15 -5.88 -14.24 9.69
CA GLN A 15 -5.11 -13.09 10.17
C GLN A 15 -3.62 -13.21 9.81
N GLU A 16 -3.05 -14.42 9.91
CA GLU A 16 -1.66 -14.67 9.52
C GLU A 16 -1.44 -14.47 8.01
N LEU A 17 -2.39 -14.90 7.18
CA LEU A 17 -2.33 -14.69 5.73
C LEU A 17 -2.50 -13.21 5.36
N GLU A 18 -3.42 -12.51 6.02
CA GLU A 18 -3.64 -11.07 5.81
C GLU A 18 -2.41 -10.25 6.20
N ALA A 19 -1.72 -10.63 7.28
CA ALA A 19 -0.48 -10.00 7.70
C ALA A 19 0.62 -10.07 6.62
N GLN A 20 0.57 -11.06 5.72
CA GLN A 20 1.53 -11.19 4.62
C GLN A 20 1.17 -10.34 3.38
N ILE A 21 -0.09 -9.90 3.25
CA ILE A 21 -0.56 -9.16 2.06
C ILE A 21 0.24 -7.87 1.83
N PRO A 22 0.48 -7.00 2.83
CA PRO A 22 1.24 -5.76 2.60
C PRO A 22 2.64 -6.00 2.07
N ALA A 23 3.36 -6.99 2.62
CA ALA A 23 4.72 -7.33 2.21
C ALA A 23 4.76 -7.84 0.76
N LYS A 24 3.85 -8.77 0.42
CA LYS A 24 3.73 -9.32 -0.94
C LYS A 24 3.31 -8.26 -1.94
N ALA A 25 2.35 -7.41 -1.59
CA ALA A 25 1.90 -6.31 -2.43
C ALA A 25 3.05 -5.33 -2.70
N SER A 26 3.79 -4.92 -1.66
CA SER A 26 4.94 -4.02 -1.80
C SER A 26 6.02 -4.59 -2.74
N LEU A 27 6.31 -5.88 -2.61
CA LEU A 27 7.29 -6.55 -3.47
C LEU A 27 6.80 -6.61 -4.92
N ALA A 28 5.54 -7.00 -5.14
CA ALA A 28 4.95 -7.08 -6.47
C ALA A 28 4.90 -5.71 -7.17
N THR A 29 4.51 -4.65 -6.45
CA THR A 29 4.47 -3.29 -6.99
C THR A 29 5.86 -2.79 -7.38
N ARG A 30 6.89 -3.11 -6.57
CA ARG A 30 8.27 -2.76 -6.88
C ARG A 30 8.78 -3.49 -8.12
N MET A 31 8.54 -4.79 -8.22
CA MET A 31 8.93 -5.57 -9.40
C MET A 31 8.25 -5.05 -10.66
N ALA A 32 6.97 -4.68 -10.59
CA ALA A 32 6.24 -4.09 -11.71
C ALA A 32 6.84 -2.76 -12.15
N TYR A 33 7.21 -1.89 -11.19
CA TYR A 33 7.91 -0.63 -11.44
C TYR A 33 9.24 -0.87 -12.16
N GLU A 34 10.10 -1.75 -11.64
CA GLU A 34 11.42 -2.05 -12.22
C GLU A 34 11.27 -2.62 -13.64
N LYS A 35 10.30 -3.51 -13.86
CA LYS A 35 10.00 -4.08 -15.19
C LYS A 35 9.50 -3.04 -16.19
N ALA A 36 8.62 -2.13 -15.76
CA ALA A 36 8.14 -1.05 -16.62
C ALA A 36 9.31 -0.15 -17.06
N LYS A 37 10.18 0.25 -16.12
CA LYS A 37 11.37 1.05 -16.41
C LYS A 37 12.34 0.33 -17.35
N SER A 38 12.62 -0.96 -17.11
CA SER A 38 13.52 -1.74 -17.97
C SER A 38 12.98 -1.96 -19.38
N SER A 39 11.66 -1.88 -19.56
CA SER A 39 11.00 -2.02 -20.87
C SER A 39 10.82 -0.70 -21.62
N GLY A 40 11.37 0.41 -21.12
CA GLY A 40 11.24 1.70 -21.77
C GLY A 40 9.89 2.39 -21.53
N GLN A 41 9.09 1.89 -20.59
CA GLN A 41 7.77 2.46 -20.29
C GLN A 41 7.87 3.63 -19.32
N THR A 42 6.95 4.58 -19.47
CA THR A 42 6.75 5.67 -18.51
C THR A 42 5.86 5.19 -17.37
N VAL A 43 6.24 5.49 -16.13
CA VAL A 43 5.46 5.11 -14.94
C VAL A 43 4.89 6.36 -14.28
N LEU A 44 3.62 6.29 -13.85
CA LEU A 44 2.98 7.34 -13.08
C LEU A 44 3.15 7.08 -11.58
N LEU A 45 3.68 8.06 -10.87
CA LEU A 45 3.96 8.00 -9.44
C LEU A 45 3.20 9.10 -8.70
N SER A 46 2.70 8.78 -7.51
CA SER A 46 2.19 9.82 -6.58
C SER A 46 3.32 10.24 -5.64
N LYS A 47 3.90 11.42 -5.86
CA LYS A 47 5.06 11.95 -5.13
C LYS A 47 4.81 13.39 -4.71
N GLY A 48 5.02 13.70 -3.43
CA GLY A 48 4.95 15.08 -2.92
C GLY A 48 3.61 15.79 -3.13
N GLY A 49 2.49 15.05 -3.23
CA GLY A 49 1.17 15.64 -3.52
C GLY A 49 0.89 15.86 -5.01
N PHE A 50 1.72 15.33 -5.90
CA PHE A 50 1.55 15.40 -7.36
C PHE A 50 1.55 14.00 -7.98
N ILE A 51 0.93 13.89 -9.16
CA ILE A 51 1.14 12.79 -10.07
C ILE A 51 2.30 13.16 -10.99
N VAL A 52 3.35 12.36 -10.97
CA VAL A 52 4.59 12.55 -11.72
C VAL A 52 4.71 11.43 -12.74
N ALA A 53 4.96 11.78 -14.00
CA ALA A 53 5.37 10.85 -15.03
C ALA A 53 6.89 10.69 -14.95
N GLU A 54 7.34 9.48 -14.66
CA GLU A 54 8.74 9.13 -14.70
C GLU A 54 9.03 8.33 -15.98
N CYS A 55 9.73 8.97 -16.91
CA CYS A 55 10.14 8.40 -18.19
C CYS A 55 11.23 7.34 -17.99
N ALA A 56 11.44 6.47 -18.98
CA ALA A 56 12.42 5.38 -18.85
C ALA A 56 13.87 5.86 -18.69
N ASP A 57 14.19 7.05 -19.19
CA ASP A 57 15.49 7.72 -19.04
C ASP A 57 15.73 8.32 -17.65
N GLY A 58 14.72 8.27 -16.77
CA GLY A 58 14.78 8.82 -15.42
C GLY A 58 14.39 10.29 -15.33
N THR A 59 13.94 10.91 -16.43
CA THR A 59 13.34 12.24 -16.37
C THR A 59 11.97 12.18 -15.69
N GLU A 60 11.68 13.19 -14.86
CA GLU A 60 10.42 13.35 -14.14
C GLU A 60 9.67 14.57 -14.66
N GLU A 61 8.39 14.41 -14.99
CA GLU A 61 7.48 15.49 -15.36
C GLU A 61 6.25 15.50 -14.45
N VAL A 62 5.90 16.66 -13.89
CA VAL A 62 4.69 16.81 -13.09
C VAL A 62 3.49 16.88 -14.01
N VAL A 63 2.60 15.88 -13.94
CA VAL A 63 1.38 15.81 -14.76
C VAL A 63 0.28 16.66 -14.14
N CYS A 64 0.00 16.47 -12.86
CA CYS A 64 -1.05 17.21 -12.15
C CYS A 64 -0.92 17.09 -10.63
N ALA A 65 -1.69 17.88 -9.89
CA ALA A 65 -1.83 17.71 -8.45
C ALA A 65 -2.58 16.40 -8.12
N SER A 66 -2.05 15.64 -7.15
CA SER A 66 -2.68 14.45 -6.57
C SER A 66 -3.79 14.88 -5.62
N THR A 67 -4.88 15.40 -6.19
CA THR A 67 -6.05 15.79 -5.42
C THR A 67 -6.92 14.55 -5.16
N PRO A 68 -7.31 14.27 -3.90
CA PRO A 68 -8.19 13.16 -3.61
C PRO A 68 -9.51 13.32 -4.36
N ARG A 69 -9.94 12.28 -5.11
CA ARG A 69 -11.22 12.29 -5.84
C ARG A 69 -12.41 12.54 -4.92
N ARG A 70 -12.31 12.15 -3.65
CA ARG A 70 -13.32 12.40 -2.63
C ARG A 70 -12.68 13.17 -1.48
N LYS A 71 -13.19 14.38 -1.26
CA LYS A 71 -12.83 15.20 -0.09
C LYS A 71 -13.33 14.47 1.16
N VAL A 72 -12.41 13.89 1.92
CA VAL A 72 -12.68 13.37 3.25
C VAL A 72 -12.22 14.40 4.28
N ALA A 73 -13.01 14.60 5.33
CA ALA A 73 -12.57 15.42 6.44
C ALA A 73 -11.39 14.72 7.11
N THR A 74 -10.27 15.42 7.29
CA THR A 74 -9.13 14.90 8.04
C THR A 74 -9.60 14.60 9.46
N GLY A 75 -9.67 13.33 9.83
CA GLY A 75 -10.00 12.93 11.19
C GLY A 75 -8.87 13.34 12.13
N SER A 76 -9.19 13.99 13.23
CA SER A 76 -8.24 14.21 14.32
C SER A 76 -8.27 13.00 15.27
N PHE A 77 -7.20 12.23 15.34
CA PHE A 77 -7.04 11.26 16.43
C PHE A 77 -6.11 11.85 17.49
N ARG A 78 -6.56 11.87 18.74
CA ARG A 78 -5.71 12.25 19.87
C ARG A 78 -4.91 11.02 20.26
N ILE A 79 -3.59 11.07 20.09
CA ILE A 79 -2.69 10.12 20.74
C ILE A 79 -2.80 10.39 22.25
N GLY A 80 -3.53 9.55 22.97
CA GLY A 80 -3.64 9.64 24.42
C GLY A 80 -2.27 9.43 25.09
N PRO A 81 -2.07 9.92 26.32
CA PRO A 81 -0.82 9.68 27.04
C PRO A 81 -0.61 8.17 27.20
N ARG A 82 0.55 7.72 26.76
CA ARG A 82 1.05 6.34 26.85
C ARG A 82 0.89 5.84 28.29
N SER A 83 -0.08 4.97 28.56
CA SER A 83 -0.11 4.28 29.86
C SER A 83 1.12 3.38 29.91
N ALA A 84 2.10 3.76 30.73
CA ALA A 84 3.22 2.88 31.04
C ALA A 84 2.65 1.62 31.71
N THR A 85 2.59 0.52 30.98
CA THR A 85 2.37 -0.81 31.55
C THR A 85 3.53 -1.06 32.51
N SER A 86 3.28 -0.87 33.81
CA SER A 86 4.18 -1.29 34.87
C SER A 86 4.24 -2.81 34.83
N ALA A 87 5.41 -3.33 34.44
CA ALA A 87 5.76 -4.72 34.65
C ALA A 87 5.66 -4.99 36.16
N ARG A 88 4.81 -5.93 36.55
CA ARG A 88 4.75 -6.46 37.91
C ARG A 88 5.55 -7.76 37.91
N THR A 89 6.60 -7.73 38.71
CA THR A 89 7.47 -8.84 39.13
C THR A 89 6.69 -9.96 39.81
#